data_AF-A0A9E3U277-F1
#
_entry.id   AF-A0A9E3U277-F1
#
_cell.length_a   1.000
_cell.length_b   1.000
_cell.length_c   1.000
_cell.angle_alpha   90.00
_cell.angle_beta   90.00
_cell.angle_gamma   90.00
#
_symmetry.space_group_name_H-M   'P 1'
#
loop_
_entity.id
_entity.type
_entity.pdbx_description
1 polymer ?
#
loop_
_entity_poly.entity_id
_entity_poly.type
_entity_poly.pdbx_seq_one_letter_code
_entity_poly.pdbx_strand_id
1 'polypeptide(L)'
;MSYPQAIEVFESLKAGDRVEIKHQVKVGFRDWESTTVGTVVSKERRRHSLHHQRNYDDKVFSDVVVLRRDDGELTTVTLDEFSEWKRLSAAAEPS
;
A
#
# COMPACT_ATOMS: atom_id res chain seq x y z
N MET A 1 6.81 11.72 -1.14
CA MET A 1 6.88 11.87 0.33
C MET A 1 8.18 11.26 0.84
N SER A 2 8.68 11.61 2.03
CA SER A 2 9.75 10.80 2.63
C SER A 2 9.18 9.47 3.14
N TYR A 3 10.00 8.41 3.17
CA TYR A 3 9.55 7.09 3.64
C TYR A 3 8.95 7.12 5.07
N PRO A 4 9.50 7.86 6.05
CA PRO A 4 8.87 8.03 7.36
C PRO A 4 7.44 8.61 7.29
N GLN A 5 7.19 9.58 6.41
CA GLN A 5 5.85 10.15 6.23
C GLN A 5 4.87 9.13 5.63
N ALA A 6 5.33 8.28 4.72
CA ALA A 6 4.50 7.20 4.16
C ALA A 6 4.08 6.18 5.24
N ILE A 7 5.00 5.85 6.17
CA ILE A 7 4.70 4.99 7.32
C ILE A 7 3.65 5.64 8.22
N GLU A 8 3.80 6.91 8.58
CA GLU A 8 2.82 7.62 9.42
C GLU A 8 1.42 7.62 8.79
N VAL A 9 1.35 7.88 7.47
CA VAL A 9 0.10 7.79 6.71
C VAL A 9 -0.47 6.38 6.81
N PHE A 10 0.32 5.34 6.51
CA PHE A 10 -0.10 3.95 6.57
C PHE A 10 -0.59 3.54 7.97
N GLU A 11 0.12 3.91 9.03
CA GLU A 11 -0.25 3.63 10.41
C GLU A 11 -1.59 4.29 10.78
N SER A 12 -1.86 5.49 10.26
CA SER A 12 -3.11 6.22 10.48
C SER A 12 -4.33 5.69 9.71
N LEU A 13 -4.12 4.87 8.66
CA LEU A 13 -5.22 4.36 7.82
C LEU A 13 -6.14 3.41 8.60
N LYS A 14 -7.44 3.52 8.36
CA LYS A 14 -8.50 2.68 8.91
C LYS A 14 -9.33 2.06 7.79
N ALA A 15 -9.98 0.94 8.08
CA ALA A 15 -10.98 0.39 7.18
C ALA A 15 -12.06 1.44 6.88
N GLY A 16 -12.42 1.58 5.60
CA GLY A 16 -13.33 2.62 5.10
C GLY A 16 -12.63 3.88 4.59
N ASP A 17 -11.36 4.12 4.91
CA ASP A 17 -10.63 5.26 4.35
C ASP A 17 -10.47 5.12 2.83
N ARG A 18 -10.73 6.20 2.10
CA ARG A 18 -10.42 6.25 0.66
C ARG A 18 -9.00 6.73 0.45
N VAL A 19 -8.23 6.01 -0.34
CA VAL A 19 -6.82 6.31 -0.59
C VAL A 19 -6.47 6.23 -2.07
N GLU A 20 -5.47 7.00 -2.46
CA GLU A 20 -4.73 6.90 -3.70
C GLU A 20 -3.30 6.50 -3.36
N ILE A 21 -2.79 5.48 -4.03
CA ILE A 21 -1.44 4.95 -3.83
C ILE A 21 -0.74 4.93 -5.17
N LYS A 22 0.37 5.64 -5.28
CA LYS A 22 1.32 5.50 -6.39
C LYS A 22 2.37 4.47 -5.99
N HIS A 23 2.58 3.45 -6.80
CA HIS A 23 3.50 2.35 -6.50
C HIS A 23 4.12 1.78 -7.78
N GLN A 24 5.23 1.06 -7.64
CA GLN A 24 5.85 0.38 -8.77
C GLN A 24 5.31 -1.04 -8.92
N VAL A 25 5.07 -1.46 -10.16
CA VAL A 25 4.70 -2.81 -10.53
C VAL A 25 5.71 -3.33 -11.54
N LYS A 26 6.28 -4.51 -11.28
CA LYS A 26 7.16 -5.19 -12.23
C LYS A 26 6.36 -6.12 -13.12
N VAL A 27 6.48 -5.94 -14.43
CA VAL A 27 5.90 -6.83 -15.44
C VAL A 27 7.02 -7.34 -16.33
N GLY A 28 7.41 -8.61 -16.13
CA GLY A 28 8.59 -9.18 -16.77
C GLY A 28 9.87 -8.46 -16.33
N PHE A 29 10.59 -7.86 -17.28
CA PHE A 29 11.83 -7.10 -17.05
C PHE A 29 11.62 -5.58 -17.02
N ARG A 30 10.38 -5.12 -16.91
CA ARG A 30 10.04 -3.69 -16.92
C ARG A 30 9.40 -3.27 -15.62
N ASP A 31 9.77 -2.07 -15.19
CA ASP A 31 9.21 -1.40 -14.03
C ASP A 31 8.22 -0.33 -14.51
N TRP A 32 7.01 -0.37 -13.97
CA TRP A 32 5.92 0.55 -14.30
C TRP A 32 5.49 1.27 -13.04
N GLU A 33 5.25 2.57 -13.12
CA GLU A 33 4.52 3.30 -12.09
C GLU A 33 3.01 3.12 -12.31
N SER A 34 2.29 2.76 -11.26
CA SER A 34 0.85 2.57 -11.25
C SER A 34 0.22 3.39 -10.14
N THR A 35 -0.95 3.97 -10.42
CA THR A 35 -1.77 4.64 -9.42
C THR A 35 -3.00 3.79 -9.13
N THR A 36 -3.11 3.33 -7.88
CA THR A 36 -4.23 2.52 -7.40
C THR A 36 -5.08 3.37 -6.47
N VAL A 37 -6.36 3.53 -6.80
CA VAL A 37 -7.35 4.19 -5.94
C VAL A 37 -8.34 3.16 -5.42
N GLY A 38 -8.63 3.22 -4.13
CA GLY A 38 -9.54 2.27 -3.51
C GLY A 38 -9.89 2.63 -2.07
N THR A 39 -10.84 1.89 -1.53
CA THR A 39 -11.25 1.98 -0.13
C THR A 39 -10.53 0.91 0.69
N VAL A 40 -9.89 1.31 1.79
CA VAL A 40 -9.18 0.40 2.68
C VAL A 40 -10.15 -0.62 3.28
N VAL A 41 -9.82 -1.89 3.12
CA VAL A 41 -10.55 -3.02 3.73
C VAL A 41 -9.84 -3.47 5.00
N SER A 42 -8.52 -3.68 4.93
CA SER A 42 -7.70 -4.12 6.05
C SER A 42 -6.23 -3.71 5.85
N LYS A 43 -5.48 -3.74 6.96
CA LYS A 43 -4.02 -3.66 6.97
C LYS A 43 -3.45 -4.93 7.55
N GLU A 44 -2.36 -5.41 6.97
CA GLU A 44 -1.73 -6.66 7.34
C GLU A 44 -0.21 -6.49 7.41
N ARG A 45 0.42 -7.09 8.41
CA ARG A 45 1.87 -7.26 8.45
C ARG A 45 2.18 -8.70 8.10
N ARG A 46 2.57 -8.94 6.84
CA ARG A 46 2.79 -10.29 6.32
C ARG A 46 4.24 -10.69 6.50
N ARG A 47 4.48 -11.83 7.16
CA ARG A 47 5.81 -12.45 7.20
C ARG A 47 6.11 -13.07 5.84
N HIS A 48 7.30 -12.84 5.33
CA HIS A 48 7.76 -13.42 4.07
C HIS A 48 9.24 -13.82 4.15
N SER A 49 9.62 -14.77 3.30
CA SER A 49 11.03 -15.08 3.07
C SER A 49 11.57 -14.07 2.07
N LEU A 50 12.79 -13.55 2.28
CA LEU A 50 13.37 -12.59 1.36
C LEU A 50 14.75 -13.09 0.91
N HIS A 51 14.99 -13.07 -0.41
CA HIS A 51 16.11 -13.72 -1.11
C HIS A 51 17.45 -12.95 -0.97
N HIS A 52 17.71 -12.34 0.19
CA HIS A 52 18.92 -11.59 0.48
C HIS A 52 19.70 -12.24 1.61
N GLN A 53 21.04 -12.19 1.55
CA GLN A 53 21.92 -12.82 2.52
C GLN A 53 21.84 -12.07 3.86
N ARG A 54 21.39 -12.76 4.91
CA ARG A 54 21.19 -12.22 6.26
C ARG A 54 21.37 -13.32 7.30
N ASN A 55 21.33 -12.96 8.58
CA ASN A 55 21.28 -13.96 9.64
C ASN A 55 19.97 -14.76 9.52
N TYR A 56 20.04 -16.08 9.71
CA TYR A 56 18.93 -17.01 9.41
C TYR A 56 17.67 -16.72 10.26
N ASP A 57 17.86 -16.08 11.41
CA ASP A 57 16.81 -15.74 12.37
C ASP A 57 16.11 -14.40 12.12
N ASP A 58 16.58 -13.61 11.16
CA ASP A 58 15.98 -12.31 10.84
C ASP A 58 14.66 -12.49 10.10
N LYS A 59 13.55 -12.35 10.83
CA LYS A 59 12.19 -12.39 10.27
C LYS A 59 11.95 -11.12 9.45
N VAL A 60 11.49 -11.31 8.22
CA VAL A 60 11.16 -10.21 7.31
C VAL A 60 9.66 -10.08 7.22
N PHE A 61 9.20 -8.83 7.25
CA PHE A 61 7.80 -8.48 7.15
C PHE A 61 7.61 -7.44 6.05
N SER A 62 6.45 -7.50 5.41
CA SER A 62 5.95 -6.44 4.54
C SER A 62 4.64 -5.94 5.12
N ASP A 63 4.52 -4.62 5.18
CA ASP A 63 3.28 -3.96 5.51
C ASP A 63 2.42 -3.86 4.25
N VAL A 64 1.19 -4.32 4.35
CA VAL A 64 0.29 -4.56 3.21
C VAL A 64 -1.07 -3.93 3.51
N VAL A 65 -1.65 -3.29 2.50
CA VAL A 65 -3.04 -2.83 2.54
C VAL A 65 -3.87 -3.65 1.55
N VAL A 66 -5.06 -4.07 1.98
CA VAL A 66 -6.08 -4.61 1.09
C VAL A 66 -7.05 -3.49 0.76
N LEU A 67 -7.22 -3.21 -0.53
CA LEU A 67 -8.13 -2.20 -1.04
C LEU A 67 -9.28 -2.86 -1.79
N ARG A 68 -10.44 -2.23 -1.71
CA ARG A 68 -11.56 -2.46 -2.62
C ARG A 68 -11.60 -1.34 -3.64
N ARG A 69 -11.48 -1.68 -4.92
CA ARG A 69 -11.59 -0.73 -6.03
C ARG A 69 -13.05 -0.39 -6.30
N ASP A 70 -13.27 0.56 -7.20
CA ASP A 70 -14.62 1.07 -7.52
C ASP A 70 -15.51 0.05 -8.23
N ASP A 71 -14.91 -0.88 -8.96
CA ASP A 71 -15.57 -2.04 -9.57
C ASP A 71 -15.85 -3.19 -8.57
N GLY A 72 -15.45 -3.03 -7.31
CA GLY A 72 -15.58 -4.04 -6.27
C GLY A 72 -14.42 -5.04 -6.21
N GLU A 73 -13.45 -4.98 -7.12
CA GLU A 73 -12.26 -5.83 -7.11
C GLU A 73 -11.46 -5.60 -5.82
N LEU A 74 -11.00 -6.70 -5.20
CA LEU A 74 -10.03 -6.61 -4.11
C LEU A 74 -8.62 -6.67 -4.67
N THR A 75 -7.84 -5.64 -4.37
CA THR A 75 -6.42 -5.57 -4.70
C THR A 75 -5.58 -5.40 -3.44
N THR A 76 -4.31 -5.78 -3.54
CA THR A 76 -3.37 -5.75 -2.43
C THR A 76 -2.16 -4.93 -2.83
N VAL A 77 -1.81 -3.93 -2.02
CA VAL A 77 -0.64 -3.06 -2.26
C VAL A 77 0.32 -3.20 -1.08
N THR A 78 1.59 -3.43 -1.38
CA THR A 78 2.66 -3.50 -0.37
C THR A 78 3.27 -2.12 -0.22
N LEU A 79 3.49 -1.69 1.03
CA LEU A 79 4.21 -0.46 1.33
C LEU A 79 5.71 -0.68 1.12
N ASP A 80 6.34 0.19 0.35
CA ASP A 80 7.79 0.27 0.18
C ASP A 80 8.27 1.73 0.17
N GLU A 81 9.59 1.93 0.02
CA GLU A 81 10.23 3.25 0.00
C GLU A 81 9.90 4.10 -1.24
N PHE A 82 9.30 3.50 -2.27
CA PHE A 82 8.91 4.17 -3.51
C PHE A 82 7.41 4.47 -3.56
N SER A 83 6.66 4.03 -2.55
CA SER A 83 5.21 4.18 -2.50
C SER A 83 4.83 5.57 -2.00
N GLU A 84 3.98 6.26 -2.75
CA GLU A 84 3.40 7.54 -2.35
C GLU A 84 1.93 7.37 -1.98
N TRP A 85 1.55 7.88 -0.81
CA TRP A 85 0.22 7.66 -0.24
C TRP A 85 -0.50 8.98 -0.07
N LYS A 86 -1.76 9.00 -0.50
CA LYS A 86 -2.65 10.15 -0.32
C LYS A 86 -4.01 9.68 0.17
N ARG A 87 -4.44 10.18 1.33
CA ARG A 87 -5.83 10.03 1.76
C ARG A 87 -6.68 10.95 0.91
N LEU A 88 -7.71 10.39 0.28
CA LEU A 88 -8.73 11.18 -0.39
C LEU A 88 -9.80 11.47 0.66
N SER A 89 -9.92 12.73 1.08
CA SER A 89 -11.09 13.13 1.86
C SER A 89 -12.33 12.76 1.06
N ALA A 90 -13.34 12.19 1.71
CA ALA A 90 -14.65 12.03 1.08
C ALA A 90 -15.02 13.37 0.45
N ALA A 91 -15.36 13.35 -0.83
CA ALA A 91 -15.90 14.52 -1.50
C ALA A 91 -17.01 15.08 -0.60
N ALA A 92 -16.97 16.39 -0.34
CA ALA A 92 -18.06 17.09 0.30
C ALA A 92 -19.38 16.61 -0.33
N GLU A 93 -20.32 16.18 0.51
CA GLU A 93 -21.69 15.89 0.06
C GLU A 93 -22.15 17.07 -0.81
N PRO A 94 -22.64 16.84 -2.05
CA PRO A 94 -23.35 17.88 -2.75
C PRO A 94 -24.60 18.19 -1.92
N SER A 95 -24.71 19.48 -1.58
CA SER A 95 -25.80 20.06 -0.78
C SER A 95 -27.19 19.81 -1.35
#